data_AF-X1GVZ7-F1
#
_entry.id   AF-X1GVZ7-F1
#
_cell.length_a   1.000
_cell.length_b   1.000
_cell.length_c   1.000
_cell.angle_alpha   90.00
_cell.angle_beta   90.00
_cell.angle_gamma   90.00
#
_symmetry.space_group_name_H-M   'P 1'
#
loop_
_entity.id
_entity.type
_entity.pdbx_description
1 polymer ?
#
loop_
_entity_poly.entity_id
_entity_poly.type
_entity_poly.pdbx_seq_one_letter_code
_entity_poly.pdbx_strand_id
1 'polypeptide(L)'
;NKISNSIETSSEQYYNYFPFDVKNEHEEIFKGITLLNRVHLPYLNQAWAIISCVATNKNQTVKTDNFGQVNLVEINLSVIFCEKFKESFKLYNRAENLALETIILATKLYVAKEKKDKTLFNKIKHKIEENFNDILRFGKNLSALKAIEYVKDYVSSSKF
;
A
#
# COMPACT_ATOMS: atom_id res chain seq x y z
N ASN A 1 15.42 33.16 6.33
CA ASN A 1 13.99 33.01 6.70
C ASN A 1 13.17 32.44 5.55
N LYS A 2 13.01 31.11 5.50
CA LYS A 2 11.73 30.44 5.21
C LYS A 2 11.87 28.93 5.37
N ILE A 3 11.50 28.48 6.58
CA ILE A 3 10.83 27.22 6.91
C ILE A 3 11.46 25.94 6.32
N SER A 4 12.51 25.44 6.97
CA SER A 4 12.78 24.00 7.00
C SER A 4 11.84 23.36 8.04
N ASN A 5 10.57 23.18 7.68
CA ASN A 5 9.73 22.20 8.36
C ASN A 5 10.04 20.83 7.77
N SER A 6 11.30 20.37 7.89
CA SER A 6 11.57 18.94 7.77
C SER A 6 11.10 18.34 9.08
N ILE A 7 9.82 17.98 9.13
CA ILE A 7 9.45 16.81 9.92
C ILE A 7 10.28 15.70 9.27
N GLU A 8 11.44 15.38 9.84
CA GLU A 8 12.12 14.12 9.58
C GLU A 8 11.14 13.04 10.04
N THR A 9 10.22 12.67 9.14
CA THR A 9 9.36 11.53 9.37
C THR A 9 10.28 10.32 9.33
N SER A 10 10.25 9.52 10.37
CA SER A 10 10.96 8.24 10.56
C SER A 10 10.80 7.21 9.41
N SER A 11 10.17 7.59 8.31
CA SER A 11 9.93 6.81 7.12
C SER A 11 11.07 6.82 6.10
N GLU A 12 11.97 7.83 6.10
CA GLU A 12 13.04 7.92 5.08
C GLU A 12 13.98 6.71 5.10
N GLN A 13 14.21 6.11 6.28
CA GLN A 13 15.01 4.89 6.44
C GLN A 13 14.49 3.67 5.66
N TYR A 14 13.24 3.71 5.17
CA TYR A 14 12.65 2.61 4.39
C TYR A 14 12.74 2.82 2.87
N TYR A 15 13.26 3.97 2.44
CA TYR A 15 13.36 4.32 1.02
C TYR A 15 14.82 4.45 0.57
N ASN A 16 15.05 3.91 -0.63
CA ASN A 16 16.21 4.17 -1.45
C ASN A 16 15.77 5.06 -2.61
N TYR A 17 16.74 5.62 -3.33
CA TYR A 17 16.49 6.57 -4.39
C TYR A 17 17.20 6.16 -5.67
N PHE A 18 16.44 6.01 -6.74
CA PHE A 18 16.98 5.67 -8.05
C PHE A 18 17.28 6.96 -8.82
N PRO A 19 18.52 7.16 -9.31
CA PRO A 19 18.84 8.33 -10.13
C PRO A 19 18.16 8.20 -11.50
N PHE A 20 17.32 9.16 -11.85
CA PHE A 20 16.59 9.17 -13.12
C PHE A 20 16.94 10.42 -13.91
N ASP A 21 17.52 10.22 -15.08
CA ASP A 21 17.79 11.28 -16.05
C ASP A 21 16.48 11.65 -16.77
N VAL A 22 16.01 12.87 -16.58
CA VAL A 22 14.81 13.40 -17.20
C VAL A 22 15.13 13.72 -18.67
N LYS A 23 14.48 12.99 -19.57
CA LYS A 23 14.50 13.24 -21.02
C LYS A 23 13.51 14.34 -21.37
N ASN A 24 13.68 14.96 -22.55
CA ASN A 24 12.79 16.01 -23.06
C ASN A 24 11.30 15.62 -23.02
N GLU A 25 10.98 14.36 -23.36
CA GLU A 25 9.61 13.80 -23.31
C GLU A 25 9.00 13.73 -21.89
N HIS A 26 9.82 13.90 -20.85
CA HIS A 26 9.43 13.88 -19.43
C HIS A 26 9.59 15.24 -18.72
N GLU A 27 10.09 16.27 -19.40
CA GLU A 27 10.39 17.57 -18.76
C GLU A 27 9.16 18.22 -18.13
N GLU A 28 8.03 18.22 -18.83
CA GLU A 28 6.79 18.80 -18.32
C GLU A 28 6.24 18.02 -17.10
N ILE A 29 6.53 16.72 -16.99
CA ILE A 29 6.11 15.90 -15.84
C ILE A 29 6.88 16.29 -14.58
N PHE A 30 8.17 16.60 -14.71
CA PHE A 30 9.06 16.90 -13.57
C PHE A 30 9.37 18.40 -13.40
N LYS A 31 8.59 19.27 -14.06
CA LYS A 31 8.76 20.72 -14.02
C LYS A 31 8.74 21.25 -12.59
N GLY A 32 9.80 21.96 -12.21
CA GLY A 32 9.95 22.53 -10.86
C GLY A 32 10.46 21.56 -9.79
N ILE A 33 10.77 20.31 -10.17
CA ILE A 33 11.28 19.26 -9.26
C ILE A 33 12.67 18.76 -9.72
N THR A 34 13.10 19.11 -10.94
CA THR A 34 14.41 18.75 -11.50
C THR A 34 15.54 19.63 -10.97
N LEU A 35 16.66 18.99 -10.62
CA LEU A 35 17.97 19.63 -10.46
C LEU A 35 18.88 19.06 -11.54
N LEU A 36 19.36 19.90 -12.47
CA LEU A 36 20.26 19.49 -13.56
C LEU A 36 19.69 18.33 -14.41
N ASN A 37 18.40 18.38 -14.77
CA ASN A 37 17.68 17.32 -15.50
C ASN A 37 17.73 15.95 -14.83
N ARG A 38 17.90 15.90 -13.51
CA ARG A 38 17.88 14.68 -12.72
C ARG A 38 16.83 14.76 -11.62
N VAL A 39 16.20 13.63 -11.37
CA VAL A 39 15.33 13.41 -10.22
C VAL A 39 15.71 12.09 -9.56
N HIS A 40 15.39 11.99 -8.27
CA HIS A 40 15.64 10.80 -7.47
C HIS A 40 14.30 10.13 -7.18
N LEU A 41 14.03 9.02 -7.85
CA LEU A 41 12.76 8.30 -7.72
C LEU A 41 12.81 7.43 -6.45
N PRO A 42 11.93 7.67 -5.46
CA PRO A 42 11.93 6.88 -4.24
C PRO A 42 11.39 5.46 -4.50
N TYR A 43 12.01 4.47 -3.88
CA TYR A 43 11.53 3.09 -3.85
C TYR A 43 11.82 2.42 -2.52
N LEU A 44 11.03 1.40 -2.17
CA LEU A 44 11.22 0.68 -0.90
C LEU A 44 12.51 -0.14 -0.90
N ASN A 45 13.29 -0.11 0.19
CA ASN A 45 14.61 -0.74 0.27
C ASN A 45 14.67 -2.22 -0.11
N GLN A 46 13.58 -2.95 0.10
CA GLN A 46 13.50 -4.39 -0.20
C GLN A 46 12.74 -4.73 -1.48
N ALA A 47 12.32 -3.73 -2.25
CA ALA A 47 11.57 -3.90 -3.49
C ALA A 47 12.29 -4.82 -4.49
N TRP A 48 11.51 -5.54 -5.28
CA TRP A 48 12.02 -6.40 -6.36
C TRP A 48 12.23 -5.61 -7.66
N ALA A 49 11.39 -4.61 -7.86
CA ALA A 49 11.44 -3.69 -8.98
C ALA A 49 10.83 -2.35 -8.57
N ILE A 50 11.15 -1.30 -9.32
CA ILE A 50 10.46 -0.02 -9.32
C ILE A 50 9.76 0.14 -10.68
N ILE A 51 8.51 0.59 -10.66
CA ILE A 51 7.78 1.03 -11.84
C ILE A 51 7.27 2.42 -11.53
N SER A 52 7.69 3.41 -12.32
CA SER A 52 7.21 4.78 -12.22
C SER A 52 6.32 5.10 -13.39
N CYS A 53 5.17 5.68 -13.08
CA CYS A 53 4.12 5.97 -14.04
C CYS A 53 3.63 7.41 -13.90
N VAL A 54 3.03 7.90 -14.97
CA VAL A 54 2.29 9.16 -15.00
C VAL A 54 0.82 8.85 -15.20
N ALA A 55 -0.05 9.51 -14.44
CA ALA A 55 -1.49 9.42 -14.64
C ALA A 55 -1.88 10.14 -15.93
N THR A 56 -2.44 9.40 -16.89
CA THR A 56 -2.86 9.94 -18.20
C THR A 56 -4.34 10.24 -18.28
N ASN A 57 -5.16 9.53 -17.51
CA ASN A 57 -6.58 9.82 -17.41
C ASN A 57 -7.12 9.46 -16.03
N LYS A 58 -8.17 10.17 -15.60
CA LYS A 58 -8.90 9.93 -14.36
C LYS A 58 -10.39 9.92 -14.69
N ASN A 59 -10.97 8.72 -14.77
CA ASN A 59 -12.40 8.53 -15.01
C ASN A 59 -13.12 8.31 -13.67
N GLN A 60 -14.29 8.91 -13.50
CA GLN A 60 -15.15 8.65 -12.35
C GLN A 60 -16.33 7.79 -12.79
N THR A 61 -16.58 6.70 -12.07
CA THR A 61 -17.72 5.82 -12.29
C THR A 61 -18.42 5.55 -10.98
N VAL A 62 -19.75 5.53 -11.00
CA VAL A 62 -20.54 5.13 -9.82
C VAL A 62 -20.82 3.64 -9.95
N LYS A 63 -20.44 2.85 -8.95
CA LYS A 63 -20.82 1.44 -8.85
C LYS A 63 -21.60 1.20 -7.56
N THR A 64 -22.45 0.18 -7.59
CA THR A 64 -23.13 -0.31 -6.39
C THR A 64 -22.44 -1.60 -5.96
N ASP A 65 -21.98 -1.67 -4.73
CA ASP A 65 -21.42 -2.88 -4.12
C ASP A 65 -22.18 -3.27 -2.84
N ASN A 66 -21.68 -4.27 -2.11
CA ASN A 66 -22.26 -4.74 -0.85
C ASN A 66 -22.30 -3.68 0.25
N PHE A 67 -21.66 -2.53 0.02
CA PHE A 67 -21.63 -1.39 0.92
C PHE A 67 -22.48 -0.21 0.37
N GLY A 68 -23.16 -0.33 -0.77
CA GLY A 68 -24.02 0.70 -1.35
C GLY A 68 -23.41 1.36 -2.59
N GLN A 69 -23.82 2.59 -2.91
CA GLN A 69 -23.22 3.34 -4.02
C GLN A 69 -21.84 3.88 -3.62
N VAL A 70 -20.85 3.60 -4.44
CA VAL A 70 -19.45 4.02 -4.27
C VAL A 70 -18.99 4.73 -5.54
N ASN A 71 -18.45 5.93 -5.37
CA ASN A 71 -17.77 6.65 -6.43
C ASN A 71 -16.37 6.06 -6.62
N LEU A 72 -16.17 5.34 -7.72
CA LEU A 72 -14.89 4.78 -8.10
C LEU A 72 -14.15 5.76 -8.99
N VAL A 73 -12.86 5.90 -8.71
CA VAL A 73 -11.92 6.62 -9.55
C VAL A 73 -11.05 5.59 -10.25
N GLU A 74 -11.15 5.54 -11.57
CA GLU A 74 -10.26 4.76 -12.42
C GLU A 74 -9.15 5.67 -12.93
N ILE A 75 -7.90 5.25 -12.76
CA ILE A 75 -6.72 6.02 -13.15
C ILE A 75 -5.93 5.21 -14.17
N ASN A 76 -5.76 5.74 -15.37
CA ASN A 76 -4.87 5.16 -16.37
C ASN A 76 -3.46 5.63 -16.11
N LEU A 77 -2.52 4.68 -16.09
CA LEU A 77 -1.12 4.91 -15.80
C LEU A 77 -0.28 4.57 -17.04
N SER A 78 0.54 5.51 -17.48
CA SER A 78 1.56 5.28 -18.51
C SER A 78 2.92 5.14 -17.86
N VAL A 79 3.62 4.04 -18.15
CA VAL A 79 4.94 3.76 -17.59
C VAL A 79 5.98 4.69 -18.23
N ILE A 80 6.75 5.39 -17.39
CA ILE A 80 7.88 6.23 -17.82
C ILE A 80 9.24 5.61 -17.46
N PHE A 81 9.24 4.70 -16.50
CA PHE A 81 10.45 4.03 -16.03
C PHE A 81 10.11 2.69 -15.38
N CYS A 82 10.96 1.69 -15.61
CA CYS A 82 10.88 0.39 -14.98
C CYS A 82 12.30 -0.15 -14.82
N GLU A 83 12.63 -0.58 -13.60
CA GLU A 83 13.90 -1.24 -13.30
C GLU A 83 13.67 -2.39 -12.34
N LYS A 84 14.30 -3.53 -12.64
CA LYS A 84 14.24 -4.74 -11.81
C LYS A 84 15.53 -4.86 -11.01
N PHE A 85 15.41 -4.81 -9.68
CA PHE A 85 16.56 -4.89 -8.77
C PHE A 85 16.95 -6.34 -8.46
N LYS A 86 15.97 -7.24 -8.38
CA LYS A 86 16.18 -8.67 -8.08
C LYS A 86 15.02 -9.52 -8.56
N GLU A 87 15.27 -10.82 -8.63
CA GLU A 87 14.23 -11.80 -8.95
C GLU A 87 13.17 -11.91 -7.85
N SER A 88 11.92 -12.04 -8.25
CA SER A 88 10.79 -12.29 -7.35
C SER A 88 10.66 -13.79 -7.10
N PHE A 89 11.53 -14.36 -6.27
CA PHE A 89 11.38 -15.76 -5.86
C PHE A 89 10.90 -15.84 -4.42
N LYS A 90 9.58 -15.99 -4.27
CA LYS A 90 9.01 -16.68 -3.12
C LYS A 90 8.08 -17.76 -3.65
N LEU A 91 8.40 -19.01 -3.31
CA LEU A 91 7.44 -20.11 -3.31
C LEU A 91 6.18 -19.63 -2.57
N TYR A 92 5.01 -19.86 -3.15
CA TYR A 92 3.70 -19.49 -2.61
C TYR A 92 3.64 -19.72 -1.09
N ASN A 93 3.62 -18.63 -0.31
CA ASN A 93 3.57 -18.72 1.15
C ASN A 93 2.15 -18.44 1.64
N ARG A 94 1.47 -19.48 2.11
CA ARG A 94 0.08 -19.38 2.59
C ARG A 94 -0.07 -18.39 3.75
N ALA A 95 0.94 -18.24 4.60
CA ALA A 95 0.91 -17.28 5.71
C ALA A 95 0.96 -15.82 5.20
N GLU A 96 1.73 -15.53 4.15
CA GLU A 96 1.77 -14.19 3.54
C GLU A 96 0.44 -13.86 2.85
N ASN A 97 -0.16 -14.83 2.15
CA ASN A 97 -1.47 -14.66 1.53
C ASN A 97 -2.56 -14.38 2.57
N LEU A 98 -2.58 -15.12 3.68
CA LEU A 98 -3.53 -14.87 4.77
C LEU A 98 -3.26 -13.53 5.45
N ALA A 99 -2.00 -13.12 5.59
CA ALA A 99 -1.68 -11.80 6.14
C ALA A 99 -2.25 -10.68 5.25
N LEU A 100 -2.11 -10.79 3.92
CA LEU A 100 -2.72 -9.87 2.96
C LEU A 100 -4.26 -9.86 3.05
N GLU A 101 -4.89 -11.03 3.12
CA GLU A 101 -6.35 -11.13 3.29
C GLU A 101 -6.80 -10.45 4.60
N THR A 102 -6.02 -10.63 5.67
CA THR A 102 -6.32 -10.06 6.98
C THR A 102 -6.20 -8.53 6.99
N ILE A 103 -5.24 -7.96 6.27
CA ILE A 103 -5.14 -6.51 6.05
C ILE A 103 -6.39 -5.99 5.30
N ILE A 104 -6.84 -6.70 4.26
CA ILE A 104 -8.07 -6.34 3.52
C ILE A 104 -9.30 -6.42 4.43
N LEU A 105 -9.41 -7.45 5.27
CA LEU A 105 -10.51 -7.58 6.22
C LEU A 105 -10.50 -6.45 7.26
N ALA A 106 -9.34 -6.06 7.77
CA ALA A 106 -9.23 -4.96 8.73
C ALA A 106 -9.70 -3.62 8.14
N THR A 107 -9.38 -3.33 6.88
CA THR A 107 -9.90 -2.12 6.21
C THR A 107 -11.41 -2.20 5.99
N LYS A 108 -11.97 -3.37 5.66
CA LYS A 108 -13.43 -3.56 5.59
C LYS A 108 -14.12 -3.46 6.95
N LEU A 109 -13.45 -3.90 8.02
CA LEU A 109 -13.96 -3.78 9.39
C LEU A 109 -14.20 -2.30 9.74
N TYR A 110 -13.27 -1.42 9.36
CA TYR A 110 -13.41 0.04 9.54
C TYR A 110 -14.69 0.55 8.85
N VAL A 111 -14.90 0.18 7.59
CA VAL A 111 -16.09 0.58 6.83
C VAL A 111 -17.39 0.05 7.48
N ALA A 112 -17.40 -1.20 7.94
CA ALA A 112 -18.56 -1.78 8.62
C ALA A 112 -18.88 -1.04 9.93
N LYS A 113 -17.85 -0.64 10.69
CA LYS A 113 -18.01 0.19 11.90
C LYS A 113 -18.62 1.55 11.57
N GLU A 114 -18.09 2.27 10.59
CA GLU A 114 -18.62 3.58 10.17
C GLU A 114 -20.09 3.50 9.74
N LYS A 115 -20.48 2.41 9.09
CA LYS A 115 -21.87 2.15 8.68
C LYS A 115 -22.76 1.60 9.80
N LYS A 116 -22.21 1.37 10.99
CA LYS A 116 -22.90 0.78 12.15
C LYS A 116 -23.51 -0.60 11.87
N ASP A 117 -22.97 -1.34 10.90
CA ASP A 117 -23.43 -2.69 10.56
C ASP A 117 -22.76 -3.71 11.51
N LYS A 118 -23.43 -3.99 12.63
CA LYS A 118 -22.93 -4.91 13.67
C LYS A 118 -22.76 -6.35 13.15
N THR A 119 -23.63 -6.79 12.24
CA THR A 119 -23.62 -8.16 11.72
C THR A 119 -22.38 -8.37 10.85
N LEU A 120 -22.14 -7.45 9.92
CA LEU A 120 -20.96 -7.48 9.07
C LEU A 120 -19.68 -7.28 9.88
N PHE A 121 -19.70 -6.37 10.85
CA PHE A 121 -18.59 -6.12 11.75
C PHE A 121 -18.15 -7.41 12.47
N ASN A 122 -19.08 -8.10 13.14
CA ASN A 122 -18.78 -9.32 13.88
C ASN A 122 -18.29 -10.44 12.95
N LYS A 123 -18.89 -10.56 11.76
CA LYS A 123 -18.46 -11.54 10.74
C LYS A 123 -17.01 -11.31 10.30
N ILE A 124 -16.64 -10.05 10.01
CA ILE A 124 -15.29 -9.69 9.60
C ILE A 124 -14.30 -9.91 10.76
N LYS A 125 -14.66 -9.47 11.97
CA LYS A 125 -13.81 -9.64 13.16
C LYS A 125 -13.50 -11.12 13.43
N HIS A 126 -14.52 -11.97 13.38
CA HIS A 126 -14.31 -13.42 13.54
C HIS A 126 -13.37 -13.97 12.47
N LYS A 127 -13.51 -13.54 11.20
CA LYS A 127 -12.62 -14.00 10.12
C LYS A 127 -11.18 -13.56 10.30
N ILE A 128 -10.95 -12.36 10.82
CA ILE A 128 -9.62 -11.86 11.19
C ILE A 128 -9.00 -12.77 12.27
N GLU A 129 -9.76 -13.13 13.30
CA GLU A 129 -9.31 -14.02 14.37
C GLU A 129 -8.99 -15.43 13.86
N GLU A 130 -9.78 -15.99 12.94
CA GLU A 130 -9.47 -17.26 12.26
C GLU A 130 -8.14 -17.19 11.53
N ASN A 131 -7.93 -16.15 10.71
CA ASN A 131 -6.71 -15.98 9.94
C ASN A 131 -5.48 -15.79 10.85
N PHE A 132 -5.62 -15.07 11.97
CA PHE A 132 -4.55 -14.96 12.96
C PHE A 132 -4.14 -16.33 13.51
N ASN A 133 -5.11 -17.16 13.88
CA ASN A 133 -4.83 -18.51 14.40
C ASN A 133 -4.14 -19.39 13.35
N ASP A 134 -4.55 -19.31 12.09
CA ASP A 134 -3.92 -20.06 11.00
C ASP A 134 -2.48 -19.60 10.73
N ILE A 135 -2.22 -18.29 10.74
CA ILE A 135 -0.87 -17.74 10.56
C ILE A 135 0.05 -18.13 11.72
N LEU A 136 -0.44 -18.07 12.96
CA LEU A 136 0.28 -18.53 14.14
C LEU A 136 0.64 -20.02 14.04
N ARG A 137 -0.28 -20.86 13.55
CA ARG A 137 -0.03 -22.29 13.30
C ARG A 137 1.06 -22.52 12.25
N PHE A 138 1.15 -21.68 11.23
CA PHE A 138 2.23 -21.78 10.24
C PHE A 138 3.59 -21.41 10.84
N GLY A 139 3.64 -20.51 11.83
CA GLY A 139 4.71 -20.31 12.83
C GLY A 139 6.10 -19.91 12.34
N LYS A 140 6.42 -20.12 11.07
CA LYS A 140 7.76 -19.99 10.49
C LYS A 140 7.93 -18.71 9.67
N ASN A 141 6.84 -17.98 9.38
CA ASN A 141 6.90 -16.76 8.57
C ASN A 141 6.86 -15.51 9.46
N LEU A 142 8.04 -15.01 9.83
CA LEU A 142 8.19 -13.81 10.65
C LEU A 142 7.55 -12.56 10.02
N SER A 143 7.59 -12.41 8.70
CA SER A 143 6.97 -11.28 8.00
C SER A 143 5.45 -11.30 8.15
N ALA A 144 4.82 -12.45 7.97
CA ALA A 144 3.39 -12.62 8.15
C ALA A 144 2.97 -12.40 9.61
N LEU A 145 3.74 -12.95 10.57
CA LEU A 145 3.51 -12.75 12.01
C LEU A 145 3.57 -11.26 12.38
N LYS A 146 4.61 -10.55 11.96
CA LYS A 146 4.75 -9.12 12.21
C LYS A 146 3.61 -8.31 11.57
N ALA A 147 3.21 -8.67 10.35
CA ALA A 147 2.10 -8.00 9.67
C ALA A 147 0.78 -8.15 10.45
N ILE A 148 0.48 -9.33 10.97
CA ILE A 148 -0.75 -9.54 11.74
C ILE A 148 -0.72 -8.91 13.13
N GLU A 149 0.45 -8.75 13.76
CA GLU A 149 0.58 -7.96 14.99
C GLU A 149 0.12 -6.51 14.76
N TYR A 150 0.58 -5.87 13.69
CA TYR A 150 0.11 -4.52 13.34
C TYR A 150 -1.40 -4.48 13.07
N VAL A 151 -1.96 -5.51 12.41
CA VAL A 151 -3.40 -5.58 12.19
C VAL A 151 -4.15 -5.76 13.52
N LYS A 152 -3.64 -6.59 14.43
CA LYS A 152 -4.23 -6.81 15.74
C LYS A 152 -4.25 -5.51 16.55
N ASP A 153 -3.16 -4.76 16.54
CA ASP A 153 -3.06 -3.46 17.21
C ASP A 153 -4.04 -2.46 16.60
N TYR A 154 -4.15 -2.43 15.27
CA TYR A 154 -5.12 -1.59 14.56
C TYR A 154 -6.56 -1.91 14.99
N VAL A 155 -6.95 -3.19 14.97
CA VAL A 155 -8.30 -3.66 15.32
C VAL A 155 -8.61 -3.51 16.82
N SER A 156 -7.60 -3.55 17.69
CA SER A 156 -7.77 -3.43 19.15
C SER A 156 -7.67 -1.99 19.66
N SER A 157 -7.13 -1.07 18.86
CA SER A 157 -7.05 0.35 19.22
C SER A 157 -8.43 0.96 19.39
N SER A 158 -8.55 2.01 20.21
CA SER A 158 -9.78 2.78 20.46
C SER A 158 -10.42 3.44 19.22
N LYS A 159 -9.80 3.27 18.05
CA LYS A 159 -10.41 3.54 16.74
C LYS A 159 -11.44 2.48 16.35
N PHE A 160 -11.53 1.36 17.07
CA PHE A 160 -12.55 0.31 16.96
C PHE A 160 -13.37 0.15 18.24
#